data_AF-A0A831L233-F1
#
_entry.id   AF-A0A831L233-F1
#
_cell.length_a   1.000
_cell.length_b   1.000
_cell.length_c   1.000
_cell.angle_alpha   90.00
_cell.angle_beta   90.00
_cell.angle_gamma   90.00
#
_symmetry.space_group_name_H-M   'P 1'
#
loop_
_entity.id
_entity.type
_entity.pdbx_description
1 polymer ?
#
loop_
_entity_poly.entity_id
_entity_poly.type
_entity_poly.pdbx_seq_one_letter_code
_entity_poly.pdbx_strand_id
1 'polypeptide(L)'
;MNQKEAVAVYQLSERSKSELIAASQVIATLIDYKGAEKVGAKRVVVSFLGLFRSNLLLAYNISKDANFSKAGGLLSDAISAIESEEYEQASAKIAEAIGLATTPAQESWSFLKDNGFL
;
A
#
# COMPACT_ATOMS: atom_id res chain seq x y z
N MET A 1 14.51 -17.83 -1.60
CA MET A 1 13.05 -18.02 -1.49
C MET A 1 12.73 -19.49 -1.73
N ASN A 2 11.97 -20.12 -0.84
CA ASN A 2 11.36 -21.44 -1.06
C ASN A 2 9.89 -21.31 -1.52
N GLN A 3 9.22 -22.42 -1.89
CA GLN A 3 7.83 -22.39 -2.37
C GLN A 3 6.86 -21.71 -1.39
N LYS A 4 6.94 -22.03 -0.09
CA LYS A 4 6.03 -21.46 0.92
C LYS A 4 6.25 -19.95 1.07
N GLU A 5 7.51 -19.53 1.07
CA GLU A 5 7.87 -18.11 1.08
C GLU A 5 7.34 -17.40 -0.17
N ALA A 6 7.50 -17.98 -1.35
CA ALA A 6 7.02 -17.40 -2.60
C ALA A 6 5.49 -17.24 -2.62
N VAL A 7 4.74 -18.25 -2.18
CA VAL A 7 3.27 -18.13 -2.05
C VAL A 7 2.91 -17.02 -1.07
N ALA A 8 3.56 -16.96 0.09
CA ALA A 8 3.29 -15.94 1.10
C ALA A 8 3.58 -14.53 0.58
N VAL A 9 4.75 -14.31 -0.04
CA VAL A 9 5.13 -13.00 -0.59
C VAL A 9 4.17 -12.61 -1.72
N TYR A 10 3.85 -13.51 -2.64
CA TYR A 10 2.88 -13.24 -3.70
C TYR A 10 1.53 -12.77 -3.14
N GLN A 11 0.96 -13.50 -2.18
CA GLN A 11 -0.31 -13.13 -1.55
C GLN A 11 -0.25 -11.79 -0.80
N LEU A 12 0.83 -11.57 -0.05
CA LEU A 12 1.05 -10.31 0.67
C LEU A 12 1.17 -9.13 -0.30
N SER A 13 1.86 -9.30 -1.43
CA SER A 13 2.00 -8.29 -2.47
C SER A 13 0.68 -8.00 -3.19
N GLU A 14 -0.08 -9.02 -3.61
CA GLU A 14 -1.39 -8.82 -4.24
C GLU A 14 -2.38 -8.11 -3.32
N ARG A 15 -2.41 -8.50 -2.03
CA ARG A 15 -3.22 -7.84 -1.02
C ARG A 15 -2.78 -6.38 -0.83
N SER A 16 -1.49 -6.13 -0.66
CA SER A 16 -0.94 -4.78 -0.45
C SER A 16 -1.26 -3.87 -1.63
N LYS A 17 -1.12 -4.36 -2.87
CA LYS A 17 -1.52 -3.61 -4.08
C LYS A 17 -2.99 -3.25 -4.06
N SER A 18 -3.86 -4.20 -3.73
CA SER A 18 -5.31 -3.96 -3.67
C SER A 18 -5.68 -2.89 -2.64
N GLU A 19 -5.06 -2.95 -1.46
CA GLU A 19 -5.23 -1.93 -0.40
C GLU A 19 -4.74 -0.54 -0.84
N LEU A 20 -3.59 -0.47 -1.53
CA LEU A 20 -3.04 0.79 -2.03
C LEU A 20 -3.86 1.40 -3.19
N ILE A 21 -4.44 0.56 -4.06
CA ILE A 21 -5.37 1.03 -5.10
C ILE A 21 -6.64 1.61 -4.46
N ALA A 22 -7.19 0.94 -3.44
CA ALA A 22 -8.34 1.45 -2.69
C ALA A 22 -8.00 2.79 -2.00
N ALA A 23 -6.81 2.92 -1.42
CA ALA A 23 -6.32 4.18 -0.87
C ALA A 23 -6.31 5.31 -1.90
N SER A 24 -5.79 5.06 -3.11
CA SER A 24 -5.76 6.05 -4.19
C SER A 24 -7.16 6.54 -4.57
N GLN A 25 -8.13 5.63 -4.69
CA GLN A 25 -9.51 5.98 -5.03
C GLN A 25 -10.16 6.84 -3.95
N VAL A 26 -9.97 6.49 -2.68
CA VAL A 26 -10.59 7.22 -1.56
C VAL A 26 -9.94 8.60 -1.39
N ILE A 27 -8.62 8.74 -1.57
CA ILE A 27 -7.95 10.05 -1.52
C ILE A 27 -8.48 10.98 -2.62
N ALA A 28 -8.72 10.48 -3.82
CA ALA A 28 -9.26 11.28 -4.93
C ALA A 28 -10.61 11.91 -4.56
N THR A 29 -11.44 11.25 -3.76
CA THR A 29 -12.74 11.80 -3.31
C THR A 29 -12.62 12.92 -2.26
N LEU A 30 -11.48 13.01 -1.55
CA LEU A 30 -11.31 14.02 -0.48
C LEU A 30 -11.28 15.46 -1.01
N ILE A 31 -10.91 15.64 -2.28
CA ILE A 31 -10.80 16.95 -2.93
C ILE A 31 -12.18 17.62 -3.04
N ASP A 32 -13.24 16.84 -3.18
CA ASP A 32 -14.60 17.33 -3.44
C ASP A 32 -15.40 17.64 -2.16
N TYR A 33 -15.02 17.03 -1.02
CA TYR A 33 -15.71 17.25 0.25
C TYR A 33 -15.47 18.65 0.83
N LYS A 34 -16.45 19.17 1.59
CA LYS A 34 -16.40 20.52 2.18
C LYS A 34 -16.78 20.53 3.66
N GLY A 35 -16.29 21.54 4.38
CA GLY A 35 -16.68 21.79 5.78
C GLY A 35 -16.49 20.58 6.70
N ALA A 36 -17.50 20.30 7.53
CA ALA A 36 -17.44 19.23 8.53
C ALA A 36 -17.36 17.82 7.91
N GLU A 37 -17.95 17.61 6.73
CA GLU A 37 -17.85 16.35 5.99
C GLU A 37 -16.40 16.05 5.63
N LYS A 38 -15.67 17.03 5.09
CA LYS A 38 -14.25 16.90 4.74
C LYS A 38 -13.40 16.52 5.95
N VAL A 39 -13.64 17.16 7.10
CA VAL A 39 -12.92 16.86 8.35
C VAL A 39 -13.17 15.42 8.80
N GLY A 40 -14.43 14.98 8.77
CA GLY A 40 -14.80 13.60 9.11
C GLY A 40 -14.17 12.58 8.15
N ALA A 41 -14.32 12.80 6.84
CA ALA A 41 -13.75 11.96 5.80
C ALA A 41 -12.23 11.85 5.96
N LYS A 42 -11.52 12.97 6.16
CA LYS A 42 -10.07 12.98 6.39
C LYS A 42 -9.65 12.04 7.53
N ARG A 43 -10.34 12.09 8.68
CA ARG A 43 -10.03 11.21 9.82
C ARG A 43 -10.23 9.73 9.50
N VAL A 44 -11.27 9.42 8.72
CA VAL A 44 -11.54 8.04 8.27
C VAL A 44 -10.42 7.58 7.32
N VAL A 45 -10.06 8.39 6.32
CA VAL A 45 -9.00 8.04 5.36
C VAL A 45 -7.66 7.83 6.06
N VAL A 46 -7.25 8.75 6.93
CA VAL A 46 -6.00 8.60 7.71
C VAL A 46 -6.00 7.31 8.53
N SER A 47 -7.14 6.94 9.12
CA SER A 47 -7.26 5.68 9.88
C SER A 47 -7.09 4.45 8.99
N PHE A 48 -7.70 4.43 7.80
CA PHE A 48 -7.51 3.35 6.83
C PHE A 48 -6.08 3.26 6.31
N LEU A 49 -5.44 4.40 6.01
CA LEU A 49 -4.02 4.41 5.61
C LEU A 49 -3.11 3.88 6.72
N GLY A 50 -3.42 4.19 7.98
CA GLY A 50 -2.71 3.61 9.13
C GLY A 50 -2.84 2.09 9.21
N LEU A 51 -4.02 1.54 8.89
CA LEU A 51 -4.25 0.10 8.77
C LEU A 51 -3.42 -0.51 7.63
N PHE A 52 -3.46 0.08 6.43
CA PHE A 52 -2.70 -0.41 5.27
C PHE A 52 -1.20 -0.34 5.50
N ARG A 53 -0.70 0.72 6.14
CA ARG A 53 0.69 0.82 6.58
C ARG A 53 1.06 -0.35 7.51
N SER A 54 0.18 -0.67 8.45
CA SER A 54 0.43 -1.78 9.39
C SER A 54 0.49 -3.13 8.67
N ASN A 55 -0.36 -3.35 7.66
CA ASN A 55 -0.31 -4.55 6.81
C ASN A 55 0.98 -4.65 6.00
N LEU A 56 1.48 -3.53 5.45
CA LEU A 56 2.78 -3.50 4.78
C LEU A 56 3.93 -3.82 5.72
N LEU A 57 3.93 -3.27 6.94
CA LEU A 57 4.95 -3.60 7.94
C LEU A 57 4.88 -5.06 8.38
N LEU A 58 3.68 -5.64 8.45
CA LEU A 58 3.51 -7.08 8.66
C LEU A 58 4.10 -7.88 7.49
N ALA A 59 3.85 -7.47 6.24
CA ALA A 59 4.41 -8.10 5.06
C ALA A 59 5.94 -8.04 5.07
N TYR A 60 6.54 -6.90 5.43
CA TYR A 60 7.99 -6.77 5.66
C TYR A 60 8.47 -7.73 6.76
N ASN A 61 7.77 -7.82 7.88
CA ASN A 61 8.19 -8.67 8.99
C ASN A 61 8.22 -10.16 8.61
N ILE A 62 7.29 -10.60 7.76
CA ILE A 62 7.20 -11.98 7.26
C ILE A 62 8.23 -12.25 6.16
N SER A 63 8.35 -11.36 5.17
CA SER A 63 9.16 -11.58 3.96
C SER A 63 10.59 -11.10 4.05
N LYS A 64 10.87 -10.13 4.93
CA LYS A 64 12.08 -9.29 4.96
C LYS A 64 12.36 -8.49 3.68
N ASP A 65 11.38 -8.38 2.78
CA ASP A 65 11.51 -7.57 1.57
C ASP A 65 11.34 -6.07 1.88
N ALA A 66 12.42 -5.31 1.68
CA ALA A 66 12.48 -3.88 1.95
C ALA A 66 11.50 -3.03 1.12
N ASN A 67 10.96 -3.56 0.02
CA ASN A 67 9.92 -2.86 -0.74
C ASN A 67 8.68 -2.60 0.12
N PHE A 68 8.30 -3.54 0.99
CA PHE A 68 7.16 -3.36 1.88
C PHE A 68 7.40 -2.29 2.96
N SER A 69 8.60 -2.25 3.56
CA SER A 69 8.91 -1.22 4.56
C SER A 69 9.02 0.18 3.93
N LYS A 70 9.59 0.29 2.73
CA LYS A 70 9.60 1.53 1.94
C LYS A 70 8.19 2.00 1.58
N ALA A 71 7.32 1.10 1.12
CA ALA A 71 5.91 1.41 0.86
C ALA A 71 5.18 1.87 2.14
N GLY A 72 5.48 1.28 3.29
CA GLY A 72 4.98 1.74 4.59
C GLY A 72 5.45 3.15 4.97
N GLY A 73 6.69 3.51 4.59
CA GLY A 73 7.21 4.87 4.71
C GLY A 73 6.41 5.87 3.87
N LEU A 74 6.19 5.56 2.59
CA LEU A 74 5.38 6.39 1.69
C LEU A 74 3.94 6.58 2.19
N LEU A 75 3.38 5.59 2.89
CA LEU A 75 2.07 5.73 3.53
C LEU A 75 2.08 6.68 4.73
N SER A 76 3.18 6.74 5.48
CA SER A 76 3.33 7.76 6.52
C SER A 76 3.41 9.15 5.90
N ASP A 77 4.17 9.31 4.82
CA ASP A 77 4.25 10.57 4.08
C ASP A 77 2.88 10.98 3.51
N ALA A 78 2.13 10.03 2.93
CA ALA A 78 0.79 10.29 2.39
C ALA A 78 -0.20 10.70 3.48
N ILE A 79 -0.12 10.12 4.67
CA ILE A 79 -0.92 10.52 5.83
C ILE A 79 -0.61 11.98 6.19
N SER A 80 0.67 12.33 6.34
CA SER A 80 1.08 13.71 6.66
C SER A 80 0.64 14.71 5.58
N ALA A 81 0.74 14.35 4.30
CA ALA A 81 0.25 15.17 3.19
C ALA A 81 -1.27 15.38 3.26
N ILE A 82 -2.05 14.33 3.55
CA ILE A 82 -3.52 14.46 3.73
C ILE A 82 -3.87 15.36 4.90
N GLU A 83 -3.15 15.24 6.03
CA GLU A 83 -3.34 16.09 7.20
C GLU A 83 -3.14 17.57 6.86
N SER A 84 -2.13 17.87 6.05
CA SER A 84 -1.80 19.19 5.47
C SER A 84 -2.65 19.59 4.26
N GLU A 85 -3.60 18.76 3.84
CA GLU A 85 -4.47 18.97 2.66
C GLU A 85 -3.73 19.01 1.30
N GLU A 86 -2.57 18.38 1.22
CA GLU A 86 -1.73 18.22 0.02
C GLU A 86 -2.11 16.93 -0.75
N TYR A 87 -3.35 16.84 -1.24
CA TYR A 87 -3.91 15.59 -1.80
C TYR A 87 -3.22 15.06 -3.05
N GLU A 88 -2.68 15.95 -3.88
CA GLU A 88 -1.91 15.57 -5.06
C GLU A 88 -0.60 14.89 -4.67
N GLN A 89 0.09 15.43 -3.66
CA GLN A 89 1.29 14.83 -3.10
C GLN A 89 0.99 13.48 -2.44
N ALA A 90 -0.10 13.40 -1.66
CA ALA A 90 -0.55 12.13 -1.09
C ALA A 90 -0.81 11.08 -2.18
N SER A 91 -1.50 11.46 -3.26
CA SER A 91 -1.79 10.58 -4.39
C SER A 91 -0.52 10.08 -5.09
N ALA A 92 0.48 10.96 -5.28
CA ALA A 92 1.77 10.58 -5.85
C ALA A 92 2.52 9.56 -4.97
N LYS A 93 2.50 9.75 -3.64
CA LYS A 93 3.09 8.82 -2.68
C LYS A 93 2.41 7.45 -2.71
N ILE A 94 1.09 7.40 -2.85
CA ILE A 94 0.36 6.13 -3.03
C ILE A 94 0.77 5.44 -4.33
N ALA A 95 0.85 6.19 -5.44
CA ALA A 95 1.24 5.63 -6.73
C ALA A 95 2.64 5.00 -6.70
N GLU A 96 3.60 5.66 -6.03
CA GLU A 96 4.94 5.12 -5.80
C GLU A 96 4.90 3.85 -4.93
N ALA A 97 4.08 3.83 -3.87
CA ALA A 97 3.90 2.65 -3.02
C ALA A 97 3.33 1.45 -3.78
N ILE A 98 2.41 1.66 -4.72
CA ILE A 98 1.87 0.61 -5.60
C ILE A 98 3.00 -0.02 -6.43
N GLY A 99 3.89 0.81 -6.99
CA GLY A 99 5.07 0.34 -7.72
C GLY A 99 5.93 -0.58 -6.86
N LEU A 100 6.24 -0.16 -5.63
CA LEU A 100 7.04 -0.96 -4.69
C LEU A 100 6.37 -2.30 -4.33
N ALA A 101 5.04 -2.33 -4.14
CA ALA A 101 4.33 -3.58 -3.85
C ALA A 101 4.24 -4.53 -5.07
N THR A 102 4.45 -4.02 -6.29
CA THR A 102 4.38 -4.80 -7.53
C THR A 102 5.63 -5.63 -7.77
N THR A 103 6.81 -5.12 -7.42
CA THR A 103 8.09 -5.83 -7.55
C THR A 103 8.10 -7.21 -6.87
N PRO A 104 7.81 -7.34 -5.55
CA PRO A 104 7.78 -8.64 -4.89
C PRO A 104 6.68 -9.58 -5.42
N ALA A 105 5.56 -9.05 -5.90
CA ALA A 105 4.54 -9.85 -6.57
C ALA A 105 5.10 -10.49 -7.84
N GLN A 106 5.76 -9.71 -8.68
CA GLN A 106 6.32 -10.19 -9.94
C GLN A 106 7.43 -11.22 -9.71
N GLU A 107 8.33 -10.97 -8.78
CA GLU A 107 9.42 -11.90 -8.43
C GLU A 107 8.88 -13.24 -7.91
N SER A 108 7.89 -13.18 -7.01
CA SER A 108 7.27 -14.37 -6.44
C SER A 108 6.48 -15.17 -7.46
N TRP A 109 5.72 -14.48 -8.31
CA TRP A 109 4.98 -15.11 -9.39
C TRP A 109 5.89 -15.80 -10.39
N SER A 110 6.97 -15.15 -10.82
CA SER A 110 7.95 -15.75 -11.74
C SER A 110 8.56 -17.01 -11.13
N PHE A 111 9.00 -16.97 -9.87
CA PHE A 111 9.52 -18.15 -9.19
C PHE A 111 8.50 -19.29 -9.13
N LEU A 112 7.25 -19.00 -8.74
CA LEU A 112 6.21 -20.02 -8.62
C LEU A 112 5.92 -20.67 -9.98
N LYS A 113 5.80 -19.86 -11.03
CA LYS A 113 5.55 -20.33 -12.40
C LYS A 113 6.72 -21.17 -12.94
N ASP A 114 7.95 -20.68 -12.83
CA ASP A 114 9.13 -21.34 -13.38
C ASP A 114 9.43 -22.68 -12.70
N ASN A 115 8.91 -22.88 -11.48
CA ASN A 115 9.03 -24.13 -10.72
C ASN A 115 7.75 -24.99 -10.74
N GLY A 116 6.73 -24.63 -11.54
CA GLY A 116 5.52 -25.43 -11.72
C GLY A 116 4.57 -25.45 -10.51
N PHE A 117 4.62 -24.43 -9.67
CA PHE A 117 3.72 -24.25 -8.53
C PHE A 117 2.48 -23.40 -8.86
N LEU A 118 2.42 -22.86 -10.09
CA LEU A 118 1.37 -22.00 -10.63
C LEU A 118 1.15 -22.29 -12.13
#